data_AF-A0A5C8RSM7-F1
#
_entry.id   AF-A0A5C8RSM7-F1
#
_cell.length_a   1.000
_cell.length_b   1.000
_cell.length_c   1.000
_cell.angle_alpha   90.00
_cell.angle_beta   90.00
_cell.angle_gamma   90.00
#
_symmetry.space_group_name_H-M   'P 1'
#
loop_
_entity.id
_entity.type
_entity.pdbx_description
1 polymer ?
#
loop_
_entity_poly.entity_id
_entity_poly.type
_entity_poly.pdbx_seq_one_letter_code
_entity_poly.pdbx_strand_id
1 'polypeptide(L)'
;MSLLKSTLLASAAGFAAVAGAQAADLPVKKAAPIEYVRVCTAYGAGFFYIPGTDTCIRLSGRARLEAGYQTSYSRAAGNGDLTGYQGRMRINVDARTQTSYGTLRAFLRLDAGSRSGYSGVGTSGTQQRQGTAFAATGVDGFGRLQQYSNVDKAFVQFAGFTAGRAASFFDFYAHDFEFAGATAGSDMASTNLAAYTATLGNGFSA
;
A
#
# COMPACT_ATOMS: atom_id res chain seq x y z
N MET A 1 -31.83 73.98 -11.23
CA MET A 1 -31.42 72.59 -11.55
C MET A 1 -29.90 72.41 -11.69
N SER A 2 -29.07 73.15 -10.94
CA SER A 2 -27.59 73.02 -10.97
C SER A 2 -26.98 72.34 -9.74
N LEU A 3 -27.69 72.27 -8.61
CA LEU A 3 -27.17 71.70 -7.36
C LEU A 3 -27.25 70.16 -7.28
N LEU A 4 -28.25 69.52 -7.93
CA LEU A 4 -28.37 68.05 -8.00
C LEU A 4 -27.36 67.38 -8.93
N LYS A 5 -26.82 68.10 -9.92
CA LYS A 5 -25.81 67.56 -10.85
C LYS A 5 -24.40 67.55 -10.25
N SER A 6 -24.10 68.51 -9.36
CA SER A 6 -22.80 68.64 -8.70
C SER A 6 -22.55 67.53 -7.65
N THR A 7 -23.59 67.15 -6.88
CA THR A 7 -23.46 66.14 -5.81
C THR A 7 -23.30 64.71 -6.34
N LEU A 8 -23.88 64.41 -7.50
CA LEU A 8 -23.76 63.10 -8.17
C LEU A 8 -22.36 62.87 -8.77
N LEU A 9 -21.74 63.91 -9.36
CA LEU A 9 -20.37 63.79 -9.88
C LEU A 9 -19.33 63.68 -8.77
N ALA A 10 -19.54 64.36 -7.64
CA ALA A 10 -18.65 64.25 -6.48
C ALA A 10 -18.69 62.85 -5.82
N SER A 11 -19.85 62.17 -5.82
CA SER A 11 -19.95 60.80 -5.29
C SER A 11 -19.30 59.75 -6.20
N ALA A 12 -19.32 59.92 -7.52
CA ALA A 12 -18.67 58.97 -8.44
C ALA A 12 -17.13 59.03 -8.39
N ALA A 13 -16.56 60.20 -8.09
CA ALA A 13 -15.11 60.37 -7.98
C ALA A 13 -14.52 59.78 -6.68
N GLY A 14 -15.32 59.69 -5.60
CA GLY A 14 -14.87 59.13 -4.32
C GLY A 14 -14.72 57.60 -4.32
N PHE A 15 -15.53 56.89 -5.09
CA PHE A 15 -15.47 55.41 -5.17
C PHE A 15 -14.41 54.88 -6.13
N ALA A 16 -13.90 55.70 -7.06
CA ALA A 16 -12.83 55.30 -7.98
C ALA A 16 -11.43 55.34 -7.34
N ALA A 17 -11.25 56.02 -6.21
CA ALA A 17 -9.95 56.17 -5.55
C ALA A 17 -9.62 55.07 -4.53
N VAL A 18 -10.53 54.13 -4.25
CA VAL A 18 -10.34 53.06 -3.23
C VAL A 18 -10.40 51.64 -3.82
N ALA A 19 -10.58 51.50 -5.14
CA ALA A 19 -10.54 50.18 -5.81
C ALA A 19 -9.11 49.78 -6.25
N GLY A 20 -8.13 50.07 -5.41
CA GLY A 20 -6.74 49.73 -5.63
C GLY A 20 -6.12 49.20 -4.34
N ALA A 21 -6.75 48.17 -3.74
CA ALA A 21 -5.97 47.26 -2.93
C ALA A 21 -4.96 46.60 -3.87
N GLN A 22 -3.83 47.28 -4.07
CA GLN A 22 -2.59 46.62 -4.45
C GLN A 22 -2.28 45.71 -3.27
N ALA A 23 -2.87 44.51 -3.27
CA ALA A 23 -2.17 43.40 -2.68
C ALA A 23 -0.80 43.45 -3.36
N ALA A 24 0.19 43.89 -2.61
CA ALA A 24 1.55 43.57 -2.95
C ALA A 24 1.53 42.05 -2.99
N ASP A 25 1.38 41.49 -4.19
CA ASP A 25 1.98 40.23 -4.54
C ASP A 25 3.42 40.46 -4.09
N LEU A 26 3.71 39.96 -2.89
CA LEU A 26 5.05 39.64 -2.49
C LEU A 26 5.61 38.98 -3.75
N PRO A 27 6.78 39.38 -4.27
CA PRO A 27 7.41 38.59 -5.31
C PRO A 27 7.58 37.21 -4.67
N VAL A 28 6.60 36.35 -4.88
CA VAL A 28 6.71 34.92 -4.83
C VAL A 28 7.75 34.77 -5.89
N LYS A 29 9.02 34.78 -5.47
CA LYS A 29 10.13 34.22 -6.21
C LYS A 29 9.48 32.98 -6.77
N LYS A 30 9.17 33.04 -8.06
CA LYS A 30 8.46 32.00 -8.81
C LYS A 30 9.14 30.75 -8.34
N ALA A 31 8.52 30.03 -7.40
CA ALA A 31 9.23 29.00 -6.68
C ALA A 31 9.50 28.03 -7.80
N ALA A 32 10.78 27.94 -8.22
CA ALA A 32 11.16 27.09 -9.34
C ALA A 32 10.46 25.78 -9.04
N PRO A 33 9.61 25.24 -9.95
CA PRO A 33 8.75 24.12 -9.62
C PRO A 33 9.64 23.09 -8.95
N ILE A 34 9.49 22.97 -7.64
CA ILE A 34 10.39 22.14 -6.87
C ILE A 34 9.96 20.75 -7.31
N GLU A 35 10.79 20.09 -8.11
CA GLU A 35 10.62 18.69 -8.45
C GLU A 35 10.77 17.91 -7.15
N TYR A 36 9.70 17.86 -6.36
CA TYR A 36 9.64 17.12 -5.11
C TYR A 36 9.81 15.61 -5.36
N VAL A 37 9.67 15.17 -6.61
CA VAL A 37 9.74 13.76 -6.98
C VAL A 37 10.56 13.63 -8.24
N ARG A 38 11.88 13.45 -8.08
CA ARG A 38 12.79 13.12 -9.18
C ARG A 38 12.65 11.64 -9.51
N VAL A 39 12.57 11.29 -10.78
CA VAL A 39 12.53 9.89 -11.22
C VAL A 39 13.91 9.25 -10.98
N CYS A 40 13.93 8.05 -10.40
CA CYS A 40 15.14 7.24 -10.28
C CYS A 40 15.13 6.13 -11.32
N THR A 41 15.98 6.24 -12.33
CA THR A 41 16.09 5.25 -13.42
C THR A 41 17.00 4.07 -13.08
N ALA A 42 17.82 4.18 -12.02
CA ALA A 42 18.84 3.19 -11.67
C ALA A 42 18.28 1.78 -11.34
N TYR A 43 17.05 1.70 -10.83
CA TYR A 43 16.43 0.44 -10.39
C TYR A 43 15.17 0.05 -11.18
N GLY A 44 14.94 0.72 -12.32
CA GLY A 44 13.81 0.47 -13.21
C GLY A 44 12.61 1.39 -12.98
N ALA A 45 11.51 1.10 -13.68
CA ALA A 45 10.32 1.94 -13.67
C ALA A 45 9.63 1.99 -12.29
N GLY A 46 9.02 3.13 -11.98
CA GLY A 46 8.25 3.36 -10.75
C GLY A 46 9.08 3.71 -9.52
N PHE A 47 10.40 3.88 -9.65
CA PHE A 47 11.26 4.40 -8.59
C PHE A 47 11.39 5.92 -8.67
N PHE A 48 11.39 6.56 -7.50
CA PHE A 48 11.57 8.00 -7.33
C PHE A 48 12.60 8.26 -6.23
N TYR A 49 13.32 9.37 -6.28
CA TYR A 49 14.22 9.75 -5.20
C TYR A 49 13.44 10.26 -4.00
N ILE A 50 13.83 9.83 -2.80
CA ILE A 50 13.38 10.43 -1.54
C ILE A 50 14.04 11.82 -1.44
N PRO A 51 13.27 12.92 -1.28
CA PRO A 51 13.81 14.26 -1.20
C PRO A 51 14.95 14.40 -0.19
N GLY A 52 16.04 15.03 -0.60
CA GLY A 52 17.23 15.23 0.25
C GLY A 52 18.14 14.01 0.40
N THR A 53 17.92 12.93 -0.36
CA THR A 53 18.77 11.73 -0.33
C THR A 53 18.99 11.15 -1.74
N ASP A 54 20.00 10.29 -1.89
CA ASP A 54 20.22 9.47 -3.09
C ASP A 54 19.49 8.12 -3.03
N THR A 55 18.49 7.99 -2.15
CA THR A 55 17.71 6.76 -1.98
C THR A 55 16.53 6.74 -2.93
N CYS A 56 16.42 5.68 -3.72
CA CYS A 56 15.30 5.44 -4.61
C CYS A 56 14.22 4.64 -3.90
N ILE A 57 12.99 5.13 -3.92
CA ILE A 57 11.81 4.49 -3.34
C ILE A 57 10.78 4.14 -4.41
N ARG A 58 10.18 2.96 -4.31
CA ARG A 58 9.01 2.56 -5.10
C ARG A 58 7.87 2.16 -4.17
N LEU A 59 6.72 2.77 -4.40
CA LEU A 59 5.44 2.39 -3.82
C LEU A 59 4.67 1.56 -4.83
N SER A 60 4.23 0.37 -4.44
CA SER A 60 3.40 -0.49 -5.27
C SER A 60 2.42 -1.25 -4.40
N GLY A 61 1.48 -1.98 -4.99
CA GLY A 61 0.47 -2.66 -4.20
C GLY A 61 -0.66 -3.23 -5.03
N ARG A 62 -1.71 -3.67 -4.35
CA ARG A 62 -2.99 -4.05 -4.96
C ARG A 62 -4.13 -3.85 -3.97
N ALA A 63 -5.31 -3.54 -4.50
CA ALA A 63 -6.58 -3.68 -3.82
C ALA A 63 -7.34 -4.87 -4.43
N ARG A 64 -8.02 -5.67 -3.61
CA ARG A 64 -8.84 -6.80 -4.05
C ARG A 64 -10.15 -6.79 -3.28
N LEU A 65 -11.24 -6.96 -4.00
CA LEU A 65 -12.55 -7.27 -3.45
C LEU A 65 -12.91 -8.70 -3.85
N GLU A 66 -13.38 -9.49 -2.91
CA GLU A 66 -13.95 -10.82 -3.12
C GLU A 66 -15.36 -10.83 -2.56
N ALA A 67 -16.29 -11.49 -3.26
CA ALA A 67 -17.65 -11.70 -2.80
C ALA A 67 -18.01 -13.16 -3.04
N GLY A 68 -18.67 -13.78 -2.07
CA GLY A 68 -19.09 -15.17 -2.13
C GLY A 68 -20.56 -15.34 -1.78
N TYR A 69 -21.15 -16.40 -2.32
CA TYR A 69 -22.47 -16.87 -1.95
C TYR A 69 -22.40 -18.36 -1.52
N GLN A 70 -22.92 -18.69 -0.35
CA GLN A 70 -23.03 -20.05 0.15
C GLN A 70 -24.43 -20.61 -0.15
N THR A 71 -24.49 -21.76 -0.82
CA THR A 71 -25.75 -22.45 -1.07
C THR A 71 -26.26 -23.13 0.21
N SER A 72 -27.57 -23.13 0.43
CA SER A 72 -28.20 -23.60 1.67
C SER A 72 -27.89 -25.07 2.02
N TYR A 73 -27.61 -25.92 1.02
CA TYR A 73 -27.26 -27.33 1.22
C TYR A 73 -25.89 -27.54 1.89
N SER A 74 -24.97 -26.59 1.72
CA SER A 74 -23.62 -26.64 2.32
C SER A 74 -23.54 -26.02 3.72
N ARG A 75 -24.69 -25.69 4.33
CA ARG A 75 -24.76 -25.04 5.63
C ARG A 75 -24.63 -26.08 6.75
N ALA A 76 -23.41 -26.24 7.27
CA ALA A 76 -23.20 -26.95 8.54
C ALA A 76 -23.78 -26.11 9.69
N ALA A 77 -25.04 -26.36 10.03
CA ALA A 77 -25.73 -25.95 11.27
C ALA A 77 -25.29 -24.61 11.91
N GLY A 78 -25.76 -23.46 11.43
CA GLY A 78 -25.54 -22.18 12.12
C GLY A 78 -26.17 -20.95 11.47
N ASN A 79 -26.68 -20.02 12.27
CA ASN A 79 -27.20 -18.70 11.85
C ASN A 79 -26.06 -17.80 11.33
N GLY A 80 -26.08 -17.49 10.03
CA GLY A 80 -25.16 -16.58 9.36
C GLY A 80 -25.61 -16.31 7.92
N ASP A 81 -25.11 -15.22 7.32
CA ASP A 81 -25.51 -14.78 5.98
C ASP A 81 -25.05 -15.73 4.88
N LEU A 82 -25.88 -15.83 3.84
CA LEU A 82 -25.56 -16.56 2.62
C LEU A 82 -24.53 -15.82 1.77
N THR A 83 -24.32 -14.53 2.00
CA THR A 83 -23.34 -13.71 1.28
C THR A 83 -22.24 -13.24 2.20
N GLY A 84 -21.05 -13.05 1.64
CA GLY A 84 -19.90 -12.50 2.36
C GLY A 84 -18.98 -11.74 1.43
N TYR A 85 -18.23 -10.81 2.01
CA TYR A 85 -17.33 -9.91 1.29
C TYR A 85 -15.95 -9.89 1.95
N GLN A 86 -14.90 -9.78 1.16
CA GLN A 86 -13.55 -9.48 1.65
C GLN A 86 -12.93 -8.33 0.88
N GLY A 87 -12.59 -7.26 1.59
CA GLY A 87 -11.73 -6.21 1.09
C GLY A 87 -10.30 -6.46 1.54
N ARG A 88 -9.35 -6.56 0.62
CA ARG A 88 -7.93 -6.79 0.92
C ARG A 88 -7.08 -5.73 0.24
N MET A 89 -6.11 -5.20 0.96
CA MET A 89 -5.09 -4.30 0.43
C MET A 89 -3.70 -4.86 0.70
N ARG A 90 -2.80 -4.62 -0.25
CA ARG A 90 -1.36 -4.85 -0.11
C ARG A 90 -0.63 -3.58 -0.50
N ILE A 91 0.27 -3.12 0.35
CA ILE A 91 1.19 -2.02 0.06
C ILE A 91 2.61 -2.57 0.15
N ASN A 92 3.41 -2.33 -0.87
CA ASN A 92 4.84 -2.61 -0.88
C ASN A 92 5.62 -1.29 -0.96
N VAL A 93 6.65 -1.19 -0.13
CA VAL A 93 7.63 -0.10 -0.15
C VAL A 93 9.00 -0.73 -0.38
N ASP A 94 9.65 -0.36 -1.49
CA ASP A 94 10.98 -0.84 -1.86
C ASP A 94 11.92 0.36 -1.91
N ALA A 95 12.81 0.48 -0.94
CA ALA A 95 13.82 1.54 -0.87
C ALA A 95 15.19 0.96 -1.18
N ARG A 96 15.95 1.61 -2.08
CA ARG A 96 17.26 1.17 -2.55
C ARG A 96 18.23 2.34 -2.59
N THR A 97 19.38 2.16 -1.98
CA THR A 97 20.46 3.14 -1.94
C THR A 97 21.72 2.51 -2.51
N GLN A 98 22.35 3.18 -3.47
CA GLN A 98 23.62 2.71 -3.98
C GLN A 98 24.72 3.10 -2.99
N THR A 99 25.46 2.12 -2.49
CA THR A 99 26.63 2.36 -1.63
C THR A 99 27.91 1.94 -2.36
N SER A 100 29.06 2.26 -1.79
CA SER A 100 30.37 1.81 -2.30
C SER A 100 30.54 0.28 -2.30
N TYR A 101 29.75 -0.42 -1.49
CA TYR A 101 29.82 -1.88 -1.32
C TYR A 101 28.67 -2.62 -2.01
N GLY A 102 27.86 -1.92 -2.81
CA GLY A 102 26.71 -2.46 -3.52
C GLY A 102 25.40 -1.79 -3.12
N THR A 103 24.29 -2.30 -3.65
CA THR A 103 22.96 -1.76 -3.35
C THR A 103 22.49 -2.23 -1.98
N LEU A 104 22.18 -1.29 -1.09
CA LEU A 104 21.42 -1.53 0.13
C LEU A 104 19.93 -1.45 -0.20
N ARG A 105 19.18 -2.50 0.09
CA ARG A 105 17.73 -2.57 -0.15
C ARG A 105 16.98 -2.78 1.16
N ALA A 106 15.98 -1.96 1.42
CA ALA A 106 14.98 -2.19 2.46
C ALA A 106 13.62 -2.44 1.78
N PHE A 107 12.94 -3.52 2.16
CA PHE A 107 11.66 -3.88 1.59
C PHE A 107 10.63 -4.14 2.68
N LEU A 108 9.47 -3.51 2.54
CA LEU A 108 8.30 -3.68 3.39
C LEU A 108 7.11 -4.09 2.54
N ARG A 109 6.34 -5.07 3.02
CA ARG A 109 5.03 -5.42 2.51
C ARG A 109 4.04 -5.49 3.66
N LEU A 110 3.04 -4.63 3.59
CA LEU A 110 1.93 -4.56 4.51
C LEU A 110 0.69 -5.13 3.82
N ASP A 111 0.04 -6.07 4.49
CA ASP A 111 -1.25 -6.60 4.10
C ASP A 111 -2.29 -6.18 5.12
N ALA A 112 -3.42 -5.67 4.67
CA ALA A 112 -4.56 -5.41 5.54
C ALA A 112 -5.85 -5.81 4.84
N GLY A 113 -6.90 -6.04 5.60
CA GLY A 113 -8.18 -6.34 5.02
C GLY A 113 -9.31 -6.39 6.02
N SER A 114 -10.52 -6.40 5.48
CA SER A 114 -11.76 -6.64 6.20
C SER A 114 -12.47 -7.85 5.59
N ARG A 115 -13.16 -8.62 6.41
CA ARG A 115 -14.09 -9.64 5.93
C ARG A 115 -15.39 -9.71 6.71
N SER A 116 -16.45 -10.08 6.00
CA SER A 116 -17.78 -10.42 6.52
C SER A 116 -18.27 -11.73 5.91
N GLY A 117 -18.99 -12.54 6.70
CA GLY A 117 -19.70 -13.73 6.22
C GLY A 117 -18.85 -14.76 5.46
N TYR A 118 -19.49 -15.55 4.60
CA TYR A 118 -18.85 -16.54 3.74
C TYR A 118 -18.45 -15.94 2.39
N SER A 119 -17.15 -15.90 2.09
CA SER A 119 -16.62 -15.34 0.83
C SER A 119 -16.21 -16.40 -0.20
N GLY A 120 -16.59 -17.67 -0.02
CA GLY A 120 -16.20 -18.76 -0.94
C GLY A 120 -14.76 -19.25 -0.79
N VAL A 121 -13.90 -18.50 -0.10
CA VAL A 121 -12.54 -18.91 0.26
C VAL A 121 -12.58 -19.40 1.70
N GLY A 122 -12.45 -20.72 1.89
CA GLY A 122 -12.41 -21.32 3.22
C GLY A 122 -11.33 -20.69 4.12
N THR A 123 -11.47 -20.85 5.42
CA THR A 123 -10.46 -20.38 6.38
C THR A 123 -9.45 -21.48 6.66
N SER A 124 -8.15 -21.23 6.44
CA SER A 124 -7.12 -22.16 6.92
C SER A 124 -6.73 -21.86 8.37
N GLY A 125 -6.65 -22.90 9.20
CA GLY A 125 -6.20 -22.78 10.60
C GLY A 125 -4.75 -22.28 10.74
N THR A 126 -3.90 -22.52 9.73
CA THR A 126 -2.53 -21.95 9.68
C THR A 126 -2.56 -20.44 9.46
N GLN A 127 -3.41 -19.95 8.55
CA GLN A 127 -3.61 -18.51 8.34
C GLN A 127 -4.20 -17.84 9.59
N GLN A 128 -5.03 -18.55 10.36
CA GLN A 128 -5.49 -18.06 11.67
C GLN A 128 -4.35 -17.88 12.67
N ARG A 129 -3.44 -18.86 12.74
CA ARG A 129 -2.28 -18.81 13.64
C ARG A 129 -1.25 -17.76 13.22
N GLN A 130 -1.13 -17.49 11.93
CA GLN A 130 -0.24 -16.45 11.39
C GLN A 130 -0.85 -15.04 11.45
N GLY A 131 -2.08 -14.89 11.97
CA GLY A 131 -2.79 -13.61 12.04
C GLY A 131 -3.19 -13.04 10.67
N THR A 132 -3.20 -13.88 9.64
CA THR A 132 -3.56 -13.53 8.26
C THR A 132 -5.00 -13.97 7.91
N ALA A 133 -5.66 -14.74 8.80
CA ALA A 133 -7.08 -15.09 8.74
C ALA A 133 -7.69 -15.27 10.16
N PHE A 134 -9.01 -15.44 10.25
CA PHE A 134 -9.84 -15.73 11.44
C PHE A 134 -11.15 -16.35 10.92
N ALA A 135 -11.92 -17.08 11.74
CA ALA A 135 -13.20 -17.62 11.30
C ALA A 135 -14.22 -16.49 11.19
N ALA A 136 -14.76 -16.22 10.00
CA ALA A 136 -15.86 -15.27 9.86
C ALA A 136 -17.13 -15.90 10.43
N THR A 137 -17.82 -15.17 11.29
CA THR A 137 -19.16 -15.54 11.75
C THR A 137 -20.12 -14.44 11.25
N GLY A 138 -21.35 -14.81 10.83
CA GLY A 138 -22.24 -13.94 10.05
C GLY A 138 -22.48 -12.52 10.58
N VAL A 139 -23.00 -11.64 9.71
CA VAL A 139 -23.15 -10.19 9.87
C VAL A 139 -24.17 -9.79 10.96
N ASP A 140 -25.10 -10.67 11.32
CA ASP A 140 -26.24 -10.33 12.20
C ASP A 140 -25.96 -10.37 13.72
N GLY A 141 -24.89 -9.73 14.18
CA GLY A 141 -24.76 -9.39 15.61
C GLY A 141 -23.41 -8.79 15.99
N PHE A 142 -23.42 -7.83 16.93
CA PHE A 142 -22.29 -7.38 17.77
C PHE A 142 -20.86 -7.75 17.30
N GLY A 143 -20.20 -6.85 16.55
CA GLY A 143 -18.73 -6.83 16.42
C GLY A 143 -18.09 -7.84 15.44
N ARG A 144 -18.80 -8.26 14.38
CA ARG A 144 -18.39 -9.41 13.52
C ARG A 144 -17.73 -9.06 12.19
N LEU A 145 -17.43 -7.78 11.92
CA LEU A 145 -16.48 -7.38 10.88
C LEU A 145 -15.06 -7.66 11.37
N GLN A 146 -14.35 -8.57 10.71
CA GLN A 146 -12.97 -8.88 11.07
C GLN A 146 -12.03 -8.04 10.23
N GLN A 147 -11.33 -7.14 10.88
CA GLN A 147 -10.24 -6.37 10.29
C GLN A 147 -8.91 -6.95 10.72
N TYR A 148 -7.95 -7.01 9.80
CA TYR A 148 -6.59 -7.44 10.11
C TYR A 148 -5.59 -6.53 9.41
N SER A 149 -4.42 -6.39 10.03
CA SER A 149 -3.22 -5.80 9.44
C SER A 149 -2.03 -6.66 9.83
N ASN A 150 -1.14 -6.92 8.87
CA ASN A 150 0.01 -7.79 9.04
C ASN A 150 1.19 -7.27 8.22
N VAL A 151 2.39 -7.50 8.76
CA VAL A 151 3.65 -7.30 8.04
C VAL A 151 4.03 -8.64 7.38
N ASP A 152 3.71 -8.80 6.10
CA ASP A 152 4.07 -10.02 5.34
C ASP A 152 5.60 -10.08 5.20
N LYS A 153 6.22 -8.99 4.74
CA LYS A 153 7.68 -8.90 4.55
C LYS A 153 8.23 -7.63 5.15
N ALA A 154 9.36 -7.72 5.83
CA ALA A 154 10.13 -6.60 6.35
C ALA A 154 11.57 -7.04 6.48
N PHE A 155 12.39 -6.74 5.47
CA PHE A 155 13.78 -7.20 5.44
C PHE A 155 14.71 -6.15 4.82
N VAL A 156 15.99 -6.30 5.15
CA VAL A 156 17.10 -5.57 4.55
C VAL A 156 17.98 -6.54 3.78
N GLN A 157 18.41 -6.14 2.58
CA GLN A 157 19.40 -6.86 1.79
C GLN A 157 20.60 -5.99 1.49
N PHE A 158 21.78 -6.57 1.63
CA PHE A 158 23.04 -5.88 1.38
C PHE A 158 24.16 -6.89 1.13
N ALA A 159 24.89 -6.72 0.02
CA ALA A 159 26.07 -7.53 -0.31
C ALA A 159 25.86 -9.06 -0.18
N GLY A 160 24.70 -9.57 -0.62
CA GLY A 160 24.33 -10.98 -0.52
C GLY A 160 23.63 -11.37 0.78
N PHE A 161 23.75 -10.58 1.85
CA PHE A 161 22.98 -10.82 3.08
C PHE A 161 21.51 -10.42 2.92
N THR A 162 20.62 -11.18 3.54
CA THR A 162 19.21 -10.86 3.76
C THR A 162 18.87 -11.10 5.22
N ALA A 163 18.37 -10.08 5.92
CA ALA A 163 17.97 -10.19 7.31
C ALA A 163 16.59 -9.57 7.54
N GLY A 164 15.75 -10.28 8.28
CA GLY A 164 14.40 -9.84 8.66
C GLY A 164 13.33 -10.86 8.29
N ARG A 165 12.09 -10.39 8.11
CA ARG A 165 10.95 -11.21 7.71
C ARG A 165 10.87 -11.30 6.19
N ALA A 166 11.18 -12.46 5.62
CA ALA A 166 11.21 -12.70 4.18
C ALA A 166 10.72 -14.12 3.84
N ALA A 167 10.56 -14.43 2.56
CA ALA A 167 10.21 -15.79 2.14
C ALA A 167 11.31 -16.77 2.55
N SER A 168 10.92 -17.94 3.06
CA SER A 168 11.87 -19.00 3.43
C SER A 168 12.62 -19.50 2.19
N PHE A 169 13.92 -19.77 2.33
CA PHE A 169 14.72 -20.31 1.24
C PHE A 169 14.50 -21.81 1.04
N PHE A 170 13.75 -22.44 1.94
CA PHE A 170 13.32 -23.83 1.88
C PHE A 170 11.83 -23.98 1.51
N ASP A 171 11.15 -22.86 1.20
CA ASP A 171 9.76 -22.87 0.76
C ASP A 171 9.72 -22.87 -0.77
N PHE A 172 9.28 -23.99 -1.34
CA PHE A 172 9.20 -24.17 -2.78
C PHE A 172 7.76 -23.93 -3.24
N TYR A 173 7.65 -23.12 -4.29
CA TYR A 173 6.39 -22.61 -4.82
C TYR A 173 5.43 -23.74 -5.24
N ALA A 174 4.30 -23.91 -4.54
CA ALA A 174 3.39 -25.04 -4.76
C ALA A 174 2.01 -24.68 -5.37
N HIS A 175 1.63 -23.40 -5.47
CA HIS A 175 0.20 -23.01 -5.53
C HIS A 175 -0.20 -22.00 -6.64
N ASP A 176 0.35 -22.08 -7.86
CA ASP A 176 0.12 -21.07 -8.93
C ASP A 176 -1.33 -21.00 -9.46
N PHE A 177 -2.11 -22.08 -9.34
CA PHE A 177 -3.42 -22.21 -10.01
C PHE A 177 -4.60 -22.41 -9.05
N GLU A 178 -4.39 -22.23 -7.75
CA GLU A 178 -5.42 -22.54 -6.76
C GLU A 178 -6.06 -21.29 -6.16
N PHE A 179 -7.39 -21.27 -6.17
CA PHE A 179 -8.18 -20.21 -5.52
C PHE A 179 -8.33 -20.45 -4.01
N ALA A 180 -8.21 -21.71 -3.59
CA ALA A 180 -8.14 -22.16 -2.21
C ALA A 180 -7.08 -23.26 -2.15
N GLY A 181 -6.14 -23.18 -1.20
CA GLY A 181 -5.00 -24.10 -1.06
C GLY A 181 -5.47 -25.52 -0.75
N ALA A 182 -5.75 -26.28 -1.82
CA ALA A 182 -6.27 -27.63 -1.82
C ALA A 182 -5.17 -28.66 -2.12
N THR A 183 -4.04 -28.25 -2.73
CA THR A 183 -2.85 -29.09 -2.83
C THR A 183 -2.02 -29.09 -1.55
N ALA A 184 -1.39 -30.23 -1.28
CA ALA A 184 -0.41 -30.35 -0.22
C ALA A 184 0.87 -29.60 -0.60
N GLY A 185 1.25 -28.61 0.20
CA GLY A 185 2.46 -27.81 0.03
C GLY A 185 2.66 -26.87 1.21
N SER A 186 3.84 -26.25 1.30
CA SER A 186 4.10 -25.23 2.31
C SER A 186 3.21 -24.01 2.06
N ASP A 187 2.67 -23.44 3.14
CA ASP A 187 1.79 -22.27 3.14
C ASP A 187 2.38 -21.11 3.97
N MET A 188 3.65 -21.22 4.37
CA MET A 188 4.36 -20.20 5.15
C MET A 188 5.11 -19.23 4.24
N ALA A 189 4.38 -18.28 3.65
CA ALA A 189 4.93 -17.34 2.66
C ALA A 189 6.10 -16.47 3.16
N SER A 190 6.21 -16.26 4.49
CA SER A 190 7.26 -15.43 5.10
C SER A 190 7.62 -15.88 6.53
N THR A 191 8.92 -15.90 6.86
CA THR A 191 9.48 -16.22 8.18
C THR A 191 10.59 -15.22 8.55
N ASN A 192 11.00 -15.20 9.82
CA ASN A 192 12.18 -14.46 10.25
C ASN A 192 13.43 -15.26 9.87
N LEU A 193 14.36 -14.63 9.16
CA LEU A 193 15.59 -15.27 8.71
C LEU A 193 16.76 -14.29 8.70
N ALA A 194 17.96 -14.85 8.78
CA ALA A 194 19.21 -14.22 8.42
C ALA A 194 19.92 -15.21 7.47
N ALA A 195 20.14 -14.78 6.23
CA ALA A 195 20.68 -15.63 5.19
C ALA A 195 21.71 -14.88 4.35
N TYR A 196 22.55 -15.63 3.66
CA TYR A 196 23.50 -15.13 2.69
C TYR A 196 23.24 -15.85 1.36
N THR A 197 23.21 -15.10 0.27
CA THR A 197 23.10 -15.62 -1.09
C THR A 197 24.41 -15.38 -1.82
N ALA A 198 25.08 -16.46 -2.20
CA ALA A 198 26.28 -16.47 -3.01
C ALA A 198 25.91 -16.60 -4.49
N THR A 199 26.39 -15.68 -5.33
CA THR A 199 26.30 -15.83 -6.79
C THR A 199 27.54 -16.54 -7.30
N LEU A 200 27.37 -17.74 -7.86
CA LEU A 200 28.45 -18.65 -8.25
C LEU A 200 28.80 -18.57 -9.76
N GLY A 201 28.16 -17.65 -10.49
CA GLY A 201 28.34 -17.46 -11.93
C GLY A 201 27.32 -18.24 -12.76
N ASN A 202 27.23 -17.93 -14.06
CA ASN A 202 26.32 -18.60 -15.02
C ASN A 202 24.84 -18.63 -14.59
N GLY A 203 24.39 -17.63 -13.83
CA GLY A 203 23.02 -17.56 -13.31
C GLY A 203 22.74 -18.48 -12.12
N PHE A 204 23.75 -19.18 -11.59
CA PHE A 204 23.61 -19.99 -10.39
C PHE A 204 23.84 -19.15 -9.13
N SER A 205 22.92 -19.28 -8.16
CA SER A 205 23.01 -18.69 -6.84
C SER A 205 22.50 -19.66 -5.78
N ALA A 206 23.12 -19.65 -4.60
CA ALA A 206 22.75 -20.48 -3.45
C ALA A 206 22.67 -19.63 -2.18
#